data_AF-A0A8H5EZG3-F1
#
_entry.id   AF-A0A8H5EZG3-F1
#
_cell.length_a   1.000
_cell.length_b   1.000
_cell.length_c   1.000
_cell.angle_alpha   90.00
_cell.angle_beta   90.00
_cell.angle_gamma   90.00
#
_symmetry.space_group_name_H-M   'P 1'
#
loop_
_entity.id
_entity.type
_entity.pdbx_description
1 polymer ?
#
loop_
_entity_poly.entity_id
_entity_poly.type
_entity_poly.pdbx_seq_one_letter_code
_entity_poly.pdbx_strand_id
1 'polypeptide(L)'
;MDEDCSFDIRVIGTEFATTFVLISATAYGMNVVLLASCLYFLNSGPYAHSRPKIIGFHLYILAMIALATQAAVNISQFASDAGFHLMLGLNIDCLSSSGVASDALPPKRYQQVSAISIPFTILGADAFMLWRCFILYQGTAKFKRVVTTLVLGVLATASIASAIWFIYSFFHQDGVVTLFVSPVSSEDSVTKSRSIIALLVATAISNFSTSVLISTRLLYAHRLLGDAP
;
A
#
# COMPACT_ATOMS: atom_id res chain seq x y z
N MET A 1 36.06 15.60 -1.36
CA MET A 1 35.32 15.48 -0.08
C MET A 1 33.85 15.14 -0.28
N ASP A 2 33.37 14.96 -1.52
CA ASP A 2 31.95 14.66 -1.80
C ASP A 2 31.60 13.17 -1.92
N GLU A 3 32.60 12.27 -1.90
CA GLU A 3 32.36 10.82 -2.06
C GLU A 3 31.64 10.18 -0.86
N ASP A 4 31.88 10.67 0.36
CA ASP A 4 31.27 10.10 1.57
C ASP A 4 29.75 10.34 1.63
N CYS A 5 29.26 11.48 1.13
CA CYS A 5 27.83 11.82 1.17
C CYS A 5 27.00 10.98 0.19
N SER A 6 27.61 10.50 -0.90
CA SER A 6 26.92 9.68 -1.89
C SER A 6 26.68 8.24 -1.41
N PHE A 7 27.53 7.74 -0.52
CA PHE A 7 27.41 6.38 0.01
C PHE A 7 26.22 6.25 0.98
N ASP A 8 26.07 7.19 1.91
CA ASP A 8 25.01 7.13 2.94
C ASP A 8 23.60 7.18 2.34
N ILE A 9 23.36 8.02 1.33
CA ILE A 9 22.04 8.14 0.69
C ILE A 9 21.61 6.82 0.02
N ARG A 10 22.57 6.04 -0.52
CA ARG A 10 22.30 4.78 -1.24
C ARG A 10 21.91 3.66 -0.28
N VAL A 11 22.65 3.51 0.82
CA VAL A 11 22.37 2.50 1.85
C VAL A 11 20.97 2.74 2.41
N ILE A 12 20.67 3.99 2.77
CA ILE A 12 19.35 4.41 3.26
C ILE A 12 18.25 4.02 2.26
N GLY A 13 18.41 4.33 0.96
CA GLY A 13 17.41 4.00 -0.06
C GLY A 13 17.08 2.50 -0.15
N THR A 14 18.10 1.64 -0.11
CA THR A 14 17.90 0.17 -0.20
C THR A 14 17.25 -0.42 1.05
N GLU A 15 17.62 0.05 2.24
CA GLU A 15 17.04 -0.39 3.51
C GLU A 15 15.56 0.02 3.61
N PHE A 16 15.22 1.23 3.15
CA PHE A 16 13.83 1.67 3.08
C PHE A 16 13.01 0.83 2.12
N ALA A 17 13.51 0.57 0.90
CA ALA A 17 12.78 -0.22 -0.10
C ALA A 17 12.51 -1.65 0.39
N THR A 18 13.51 -2.31 0.97
CA THR A 18 13.37 -3.67 1.53
C THR A 18 12.38 -3.71 2.68
N THR A 19 12.43 -2.73 3.60
CA THR A 19 11.47 -2.61 4.71
C THR A 19 10.04 -2.44 4.19
N PHE A 20 9.82 -1.62 3.17
CA PHE A 20 8.51 -1.43 2.55
C PHE A 20 7.96 -2.71 1.91
N VAL A 21 8.81 -3.46 1.19
CA VAL A 21 8.42 -4.74 0.60
C VAL A 21 8.03 -5.75 1.68
N LEU A 22 8.79 -5.83 2.78
CA LEU A 22 8.47 -6.71 3.90
C LEU A 22 7.14 -6.33 4.58
N ILE A 23 6.91 -5.04 4.82
CA ILE A 23 5.64 -4.56 5.39
C ILE A 23 4.46 -4.87 4.44
N SER A 24 4.64 -4.66 3.14
CA SER A 24 3.62 -4.98 2.14
C SER A 24 3.33 -6.49 2.08
N ALA A 25 4.37 -7.33 2.09
CA ALA A 25 4.26 -8.78 2.08
C ALA A 25 3.54 -9.31 3.33
N THR A 26 3.86 -8.77 4.51
CA THR A 26 3.17 -9.14 5.76
C THR A 26 1.70 -8.71 5.76
N ALA A 27 1.40 -7.49 5.28
CA ALA A 27 0.03 -7.02 5.12
C ALA A 27 -0.78 -7.89 4.13
N TYR A 28 -0.16 -8.29 3.02
CA TYR A 28 -0.76 -9.22 2.06
C TYR A 28 -1.02 -10.60 2.70
N GLY A 29 -0.05 -11.15 3.43
CA GLY A 29 -0.23 -12.42 4.17
C GLY A 29 -1.38 -12.37 5.17
N MET A 30 -1.51 -11.28 5.94
CA MET A 30 -2.65 -11.08 6.85
C MET A 30 -4.00 -11.06 6.11
N ASN A 31 -4.06 -10.42 4.93
CA ASN A 31 -5.27 -10.42 4.11
C ASN A 31 -5.65 -11.82 3.60
N VAL A 32 -4.66 -12.66 3.27
CA VAL A 32 -4.90 -14.06 2.85
C VAL A 32 -5.41 -14.90 4.03
N VAL A 33 -4.85 -14.73 5.23
CA VAL A 33 -5.34 -15.43 6.43
C VAL A 33 -6.77 -15.02 6.78
N LEU A 34 -7.08 -13.71 6.70
CA LEU A 34 -8.43 -13.19 6.90
C LEU A 34 -9.40 -13.74 5.85
N LEU A 35 -8.97 -13.82 4.59
CA LEU A 35 -9.74 -14.44 3.51
C LEU A 35 -10.09 -15.89 3.86
N ALA A 36 -9.08 -16.69 4.20
CA ALA A 36 -9.27 -18.11 4.54
C ALA A 36 -10.24 -18.26 5.72
N SER A 37 -10.09 -17.42 6.74
CA SER A 37 -10.97 -17.39 7.92
C SER A 37 -12.41 -17.05 7.54
N CYS A 38 -12.61 -16.03 6.70
CA CYS A 38 -13.93 -15.63 6.22
C CYS A 38 -14.61 -16.73 5.40
N LEU A 39 -13.87 -17.39 4.50
CA LEU A 39 -14.39 -18.52 3.70
C LEU A 39 -14.74 -19.72 4.58
N TYR A 40 -13.90 -20.02 5.57
CA TYR A 40 -14.18 -21.05 6.55
C TYR A 40 -15.48 -20.77 7.31
N PHE A 41 -15.64 -19.57 7.87
CA PHE A 41 -16.86 -19.17 8.56
C PHE A 41 -18.10 -19.20 7.66
N LEU A 42 -17.96 -18.84 6.39
CA LEU A 42 -19.08 -18.90 5.45
C LEU A 42 -19.54 -20.33 5.16
N ASN A 43 -18.61 -21.26 5.07
CA ASN A 43 -18.89 -22.65 4.75
C ASN A 43 -19.33 -23.47 5.97
N SER A 44 -18.87 -23.11 7.16
CA SER A 44 -19.13 -23.85 8.40
C SER A 44 -20.36 -23.36 9.18
N GLY A 45 -20.90 -22.17 8.88
CA GLY A 45 -21.99 -21.58 9.64
C GLY A 45 -23.38 -22.18 9.32
N PRO A 46 -24.19 -22.60 10.33
CA PRO A 46 -25.59 -23.03 10.13
C PRO A 46 -26.55 -21.86 9.84
N TYR A 47 -26.03 -20.67 9.54
CA TYR A 47 -26.84 -19.50 9.27
C TYR A 47 -27.55 -19.65 7.93
N ALA A 48 -28.87 -19.84 7.99
CA ALA A 48 -29.79 -19.79 6.86
C ALA A 48 -29.80 -18.37 6.25
N HIS A 49 -28.72 -17.99 5.58
CA HIS A 49 -28.64 -16.77 4.81
C HIS A 49 -29.27 -16.99 3.44
N SER A 50 -30.01 -15.99 2.96
CA SER A 50 -30.55 -16.01 1.60
C SER A 50 -29.39 -16.11 0.59
N ARG A 51 -29.48 -17.07 -0.34
CA ARG A 51 -28.49 -17.31 -1.42
C ARG A 51 -27.89 -16.03 -2.05
N PRO A 52 -28.65 -14.97 -2.37
CA PRO A 52 -28.06 -13.75 -2.95
C PRO A 52 -27.06 -13.03 -2.03
N LYS A 53 -27.25 -13.05 -0.71
CA LYS A 53 -26.32 -12.38 0.23
C LYS A 53 -24.97 -13.10 0.28
N ILE A 54 -24.99 -14.43 0.20
CA ILE A 54 -23.79 -15.27 0.18
C ILE A 54 -22.97 -15.00 -1.09
N ILE A 55 -23.63 -14.90 -2.24
CA ILE A 55 -22.96 -14.60 -3.52
C ILE A 55 -22.35 -13.19 -3.49
N GLY A 56 -23.11 -12.20 -3.02
CA GLY A 56 -22.59 -10.83 -2.87
C GLY A 56 -21.36 -10.77 -1.97
N PHE A 57 -21.36 -11.54 -0.87
CA PHE A 57 -20.21 -11.61 0.03
C PHE A 57 -18.99 -12.30 -0.59
N HIS A 58 -19.18 -13.37 -1.38
CA HIS A 58 -18.09 -14.01 -2.13
C HIS A 58 -17.48 -13.09 -3.18
N LEU A 59 -18.31 -12.42 -3.99
CA LEU A 59 -17.84 -11.44 -4.98
C LEU A 59 -17.06 -10.32 -4.32
N TYR A 60 -17.56 -9.84 -3.18
CA TYR A 60 -16.88 -8.85 -2.36
C TYR A 60 -15.50 -9.32 -1.88
N ILE A 61 -15.41 -10.56 -1.37
CA ILE A 61 -14.17 -11.17 -0.95
C ILE A 61 -13.17 -11.30 -2.11
N LEU A 62 -13.65 -11.73 -3.29
CA LEU A 62 -12.84 -11.86 -4.50
C LEU A 62 -12.30 -10.50 -4.99
N ALA A 63 -13.15 -9.47 -5.00
CA ALA A 63 -12.71 -8.12 -5.33
C ALA A 63 -11.63 -7.63 -4.35
N MET A 64 -11.78 -7.96 -3.08
CA MET A 64 -10.80 -7.61 -2.04
C MET A 64 -9.44 -8.25 -2.25
N ILE A 65 -9.39 -9.55 -2.53
CA ILE A 65 -8.11 -10.19 -2.81
C ILE A 65 -7.52 -9.69 -4.13
N ALA A 66 -8.34 -9.47 -5.16
CA ALA A 66 -7.85 -8.95 -6.43
C ALA A 66 -7.17 -7.59 -6.26
N LEU A 67 -7.76 -6.68 -5.49
CA LEU A 67 -7.17 -5.37 -5.21
C LEU A 67 -5.91 -5.46 -4.32
N ALA A 68 -5.91 -6.33 -3.31
CA ALA A 68 -4.74 -6.55 -2.47
C ALA A 68 -3.57 -7.15 -3.27
N THR A 69 -3.85 -8.11 -4.15
CA THR A 69 -2.87 -8.71 -5.07
C THR A 69 -2.36 -7.67 -6.06
N GLN A 70 -3.24 -6.86 -6.65
CA GLN A 70 -2.83 -5.79 -7.55
C GLN A 70 -1.91 -4.78 -6.86
N ALA A 71 -2.24 -4.38 -5.63
CA ALA A 71 -1.40 -3.48 -4.85
C ALA A 71 -0.03 -4.11 -4.54
N ALA A 72 0.01 -5.38 -4.15
CA ALA A 72 1.25 -6.11 -3.90
C ALA A 72 2.13 -6.24 -5.14
N VAL A 73 1.53 -6.51 -6.30
CA VAL A 73 2.23 -6.58 -7.60
C VAL A 73 2.79 -5.21 -7.97
N ASN A 74 2.00 -4.15 -7.86
CA ASN A 74 2.44 -2.79 -8.16
C ASN A 74 3.61 -2.36 -7.28
N ILE A 75 3.56 -2.66 -5.97
CA ILE A 75 4.66 -2.38 -5.03
C ILE A 75 5.90 -3.19 -5.38
N SER A 76 5.74 -4.47 -5.71
CA SER A 76 6.87 -5.34 -6.08
C SER A 76 7.55 -4.89 -7.37
N GLN A 77 6.77 -4.52 -8.39
CA GLN A 77 7.28 -3.96 -9.64
C GLN A 77 8.00 -2.63 -9.40
N PHE A 78 7.42 -1.76 -8.57
CA PHE A 78 8.07 -0.51 -8.20
C PHE A 78 9.41 -0.74 -7.50
N ALA A 79 9.46 -1.68 -6.55
CA ALA A 79 10.68 -2.02 -5.83
C ALA A 79 11.74 -2.65 -6.75
N SER A 80 11.34 -3.53 -7.68
CA SER A 80 12.26 -4.13 -8.65
C SER A 80 12.83 -3.10 -9.61
N ASP A 81 12.00 -2.17 -10.11
CA ASP A 81 12.44 -1.12 -11.02
C ASP A 81 13.37 -0.13 -10.30
N ALA A 82 13.03 0.27 -9.07
CA ALA A 82 13.87 1.15 -8.25
C ALA A 82 15.22 0.49 -7.93
N GLY A 83 15.23 -0.78 -7.54
CA GLY A 83 16.46 -1.54 -7.28
C GLY A 83 17.31 -1.71 -8.54
N PHE A 84 16.68 -1.99 -9.68
CA PHE A 84 17.37 -2.15 -10.97
C PHE A 84 17.97 -0.83 -11.46
N HIS A 85 17.25 0.28 -11.37
CA HIS A 85 17.77 1.61 -11.72
C HIS A 85 18.89 2.06 -10.78
N LEU A 86 18.78 1.77 -9.48
CA LEU A 86 19.87 2.04 -8.54
C LEU A 86 21.11 1.26 -8.97
N MET A 87 20.98 -0.05 -9.24
CA MET A 87 22.07 -0.91 -9.65
C MET A 87 22.70 -0.52 -11.00
N LEU A 88 21.90 -0.13 -11.99
CA LEU A 88 22.39 0.34 -13.29
C LEU A 88 23.03 1.74 -13.22
N GLY A 89 22.48 2.64 -12.40
CA GLY A 89 23.06 3.96 -12.16
C GLY A 89 24.49 3.87 -11.63
N LEU A 90 24.79 2.86 -10.81
CA LEU A 90 26.16 2.55 -10.35
C LEU A 90 27.12 2.28 -11.51
N ASN A 91 26.64 1.64 -12.58
CA ASN A 91 27.48 1.33 -13.74
C ASN A 91 27.59 2.52 -14.69
N ILE A 92 26.54 3.35 -14.82
CA ILE A 92 26.52 4.46 -15.79
C ILE A 92 27.43 5.61 -15.37
N ASP A 93 27.58 5.91 -14.08
CA ASP A 93 28.52 6.94 -13.62
C ASP A 93 29.98 6.52 -13.90
N CYS A 94 30.30 5.24 -13.74
CA CYS A 94 31.60 4.69 -14.13
C CYS A 94 31.78 4.62 -15.66
N LEU A 95 30.71 4.35 -16.42
CA LEU A 95 30.76 4.21 -17.88
C LEU A 95 30.71 5.57 -18.62
N SER A 96 30.10 6.60 -18.04
CA SER A 96 30.07 7.96 -18.61
C SER A 96 31.46 8.60 -18.57
N SER A 97 32.31 8.21 -17.61
CA SER A 97 33.74 8.56 -17.63
C SER A 97 34.48 8.00 -18.86
N SER A 98 33.94 6.97 -19.52
CA SER A 98 34.58 6.30 -20.66
C SER A 98 34.07 6.75 -22.03
N GLY A 99 33.16 7.74 -22.12
CA GLY A 99 32.78 8.37 -23.38
C GLY A 99 32.01 7.48 -24.37
N VAL A 100 31.45 6.35 -23.92
CA VAL A 100 30.70 5.42 -24.78
C VAL A 100 29.23 5.83 -24.83
N ALA A 101 28.81 6.24 -26.03
CA ALA A 101 27.53 6.84 -26.45
C ALA A 101 26.23 6.40 -25.73
N SER A 102 25.44 7.41 -25.36
CA SER A 102 24.15 7.37 -24.65
C SER A 102 22.93 6.91 -25.47
N ASP A 103 23.10 6.32 -26.65
CA ASP A 103 21.99 6.08 -27.60
C ASP A 103 21.20 4.77 -27.35
N ALA A 104 21.58 3.98 -26.34
CA ALA A 104 20.98 2.66 -26.08
C ALA A 104 19.99 2.61 -24.90
N LEU A 105 19.52 3.75 -24.36
CA LEU A 105 18.55 3.69 -23.28
C LEU A 105 17.15 3.29 -23.80
N PRO A 106 16.53 2.24 -23.24
CA PRO A 106 15.21 1.80 -23.65
C PRO A 106 14.16 2.91 -23.40
N PRO A 107 13.14 3.02 -24.27
CA PRO A 107 12.18 4.11 -24.23
C PRO A 107 11.38 4.13 -22.91
N LYS A 108 11.34 5.32 -22.28
CA LYS A 108 10.64 5.74 -21.04
C LYS A 108 9.15 5.35 -20.89
N ARG A 109 8.55 4.56 -21.78
CA ARG A 109 7.10 4.30 -21.82
C ARG A 109 6.58 3.38 -20.70
N TYR A 110 7.42 2.58 -20.05
CA TYR A 110 6.95 1.63 -19.02
C TYR A 110 6.55 2.29 -17.69
N GLN A 111 7.02 3.50 -17.39
CA GLN A 111 6.84 4.11 -16.07
C GLN A 111 5.46 4.78 -15.86
N GLN A 112 4.74 5.10 -16.94
CA GLN A 112 3.58 6.00 -16.85
C GLN A 112 2.28 5.29 -16.45
N VAL A 113 2.10 4.03 -16.85
CA VAL A 113 0.87 3.26 -16.59
C VAL A 113 0.78 2.82 -15.12
N SER A 114 1.92 2.53 -14.49
CA SER A 114 1.95 2.10 -13.09
C SER A 114 1.56 3.22 -12.11
N ALA A 115 2.00 4.45 -12.37
CA ALA A 115 1.86 5.56 -11.42
C ALA A 115 0.41 5.99 -11.13
N ILE A 116 -0.50 5.87 -12.11
CA ILE A 116 -1.92 6.20 -11.92
C ILE A 116 -2.62 5.13 -11.09
N SER A 117 -2.24 3.86 -11.24
CA SER A 117 -2.92 2.76 -10.55
C SER A 117 -2.70 2.76 -9.03
N ILE A 118 -1.56 3.29 -8.56
CA ILE A 118 -1.16 3.32 -7.15
C ILE A 118 -2.19 4.06 -6.26
N PRO A 119 -2.54 5.33 -6.50
CA PRO A 119 -3.51 6.05 -5.65
C PRO A 119 -4.89 5.38 -5.66
N PHE A 120 -5.32 4.81 -6.79
CA PHE A 120 -6.59 4.07 -6.84
C PHE A 120 -6.54 2.77 -6.04
N THR A 121 -5.43 2.03 -6.08
CA THR A 121 -5.25 0.83 -5.26
C THR A 121 -5.22 1.14 -3.77
N ILE A 122 -4.54 2.24 -3.36
CA ILE A 122 -4.51 2.69 -1.96
C ILE A 122 -5.91 3.10 -1.49
N LEU A 123 -6.58 3.96 -2.26
CA LEU A 123 -7.90 4.46 -1.91
C LEU A 123 -8.95 3.34 -1.89
N GLY A 124 -8.86 2.41 -2.85
CA GLY A 124 -9.66 1.19 -2.86
C GLY A 124 -9.44 0.36 -1.61
N ALA A 125 -8.18 0.01 -1.30
CA ALA A 125 -7.84 -0.79 -0.12
C ALA A 125 -8.38 -0.15 1.18
N ASP A 126 -8.22 1.15 1.34
CA ASP A 126 -8.68 1.88 2.52
C ASP A 126 -10.21 1.93 2.61
N ALA A 127 -10.89 2.24 1.52
CA ALA A 127 -12.36 2.21 1.47
C ALA A 127 -12.91 0.83 1.86
N PHE A 128 -12.29 -0.22 1.35
CA PHE A 128 -12.69 -1.58 1.69
C PHE A 128 -12.38 -1.95 3.15
N MET A 129 -11.23 -1.53 3.70
CA MET A 129 -10.90 -1.76 5.12
C MET A 129 -11.89 -1.05 6.05
N LEU A 130 -12.26 0.19 5.73
CA LEU A 130 -13.28 0.94 6.46
C LEU A 130 -14.63 0.24 6.40
N TRP A 131 -15.02 -0.23 5.23
CA TRP A 131 -16.24 -1.00 5.05
C TRP A 131 -16.26 -2.26 5.93
N ARG A 132 -15.18 -3.06 5.94
CA ARG A 132 -15.07 -4.24 6.80
C ARG A 132 -15.23 -3.89 8.26
N CYS A 133 -14.54 -2.85 8.71
CA CYS A 133 -14.65 -2.40 10.08
C CYS A 133 -16.06 -1.92 10.40
N PHE A 134 -16.71 -1.18 9.50
CA PHE A 134 -18.09 -0.75 9.70
C PHE A 134 -19.06 -1.93 9.88
N ILE A 135 -18.96 -2.96 9.04
CA ILE A 135 -19.79 -4.17 9.12
C ILE A 135 -19.53 -4.92 10.44
N LEU A 136 -18.27 -5.12 10.83
CA LEU A 136 -17.90 -5.85 12.05
C LEU A 136 -18.42 -5.20 13.34
N TYR A 137 -18.62 -3.89 13.34
CA TYR A 137 -19.05 -3.14 14.51
C TYR A 137 -20.57 -2.95 14.63
N GLN A 138 -21.37 -3.44 13.67
CA GLN A 138 -22.84 -3.28 13.71
C GLN A 138 -23.50 -3.90 14.95
N GLY A 139 -22.93 -4.98 15.49
CA GLY A 139 -23.44 -5.69 16.68
C GLY A 139 -22.78 -5.30 18.02
N THR A 140 -21.98 -4.23 18.07
CA THR A 140 -21.24 -3.84 19.28
C THR A 140 -21.97 -2.75 20.08
N ALA A 141 -21.63 -2.60 21.36
CA ALA A 141 -22.15 -1.53 22.21
C ALA A 141 -21.93 -0.15 21.58
N LYS A 142 -22.93 0.74 21.69
CA LYS A 142 -22.95 2.06 21.02
C LYS A 142 -21.66 2.87 21.24
N PHE A 143 -21.13 2.85 22.46
CA PHE A 143 -19.90 3.59 22.79
C PHE A 143 -18.68 3.09 22.00
N LYS A 144 -18.43 1.77 21.99
CA LYS A 144 -17.31 1.18 21.24
C LYS A 144 -17.45 1.45 19.75
N ARG A 145 -18.67 1.37 19.22
CA ARG A 145 -18.95 1.70 17.82
C ARG A 145 -18.58 3.14 17.48
N VAL A 146 -18.98 4.11 18.30
CA VAL A 146 -18.66 5.53 18.07
C VAL A 146 -17.15 5.77 18.08
N VAL A 147 -16.44 5.24 19.07
CA VAL A 147 -14.98 5.38 19.18
C VAL A 147 -14.28 4.79 17.95
N THR A 148 -14.63 3.57 17.56
CA THR A 148 -14.03 2.93 16.38
C THR A 148 -14.38 3.69 15.11
N THR A 149 -15.63 4.12 14.93
CA THR A 149 -16.03 4.91 13.76
C THR A 149 -15.29 6.24 13.70
N LEU A 150 -15.03 6.90 14.83
CA LEU A 150 -14.27 8.13 14.88
C LEU A 150 -12.79 7.91 14.49
N VAL A 151 -12.14 6.88 15.05
CA VAL A 151 -10.76 6.53 14.70
C VAL A 151 -10.62 6.17 13.23
N LEU A 152 -11.53 5.33 12.73
CA LEU A 152 -11.58 4.95 11.31
C LEU A 152 -11.88 6.15 10.41
N GLY A 153 -12.74 7.06 10.83
CA GLY A 153 -13.05 8.29 10.11
C GLY A 153 -11.82 9.17 9.96
N VAL A 154 -11.01 9.33 11.01
CA VAL A 154 -9.76 10.10 10.95
C VAL A 154 -8.73 9.43 10.02
N LEU A 155 -8.59 8.11 10.10
CA LEU A 155 -7.69 7.37 9.20
C LEU A 155 -8.15 7.46 7.74
N ALA A 156 -9.46 7.37 7.51
CA ALA A 156 -10.08 7.51 6.20
C ALA A 156 -9.83 8.87 5.58
N THR A 157 -10.07 9.94 6.34
CA THR A 157 -9.89 11.32 5.85
C THR A 157 -8.43 11.62 5.59
N ALA A 158 -7.51 11.15 6.44
CA ALA A 158 -6.09 11.26 6.22
C ALA A 158 -5.65 10.55 4.92
N SER A 159 -6.11 9.30 4.72
CA SER A 159 -5.86 8.56 3.48
C SER A 159 -6.41 9.28 2.25
N ILE A 160 -7.69 9.66 2.26
CA ILE A 160 -8.32 10.36 1.13
C ILE A 160 -7.62 11.68 0.83
N ALA A 161 -7.29 12.47 1.85
CA ALA A 161 -6.56 13.72 1.68
C ALA A 161 -5.20 13.48 1.02
N SER A 162 -4.50 12.43 1.44
CA SER A 162 -3.19 12.08 0.90
C SER A 162 -3.26 11.56 -0.55
N ALA A 163 -4.29 10.78 -0.89
CA ALA A 163 -4.54 10.34 -2.26
C ALA A 163 -4.90 11.52 -3.17
N ILE A 164 -5.77 12.43 -2.72
CA ILE A 164 -6.13 13.65 -3.46
C ILE A 164 -4.91 14.53 -3.67
N TRP A 165 -4.09 14.72 -2.63
CA TRP A 165 -2.84 15.48 -2.72
C TRP A 165 -1.88 14.86 -3.75
N PHE A 166 -1.76 13.53 -3.76
CA PHE A 166 -0.94 12.81 -4.73
C PHE A 166 -1.45 12.99 -6.15
N ILE A 167 -2.76 12.84 -6.38
CA ILE A 167 -3.40 13.03 -7.69
C ILE A 167 -3.23 14.48 -8.16
N TYR A 168 -3.45 15.45 -7.28
CA TYR A 168 -3.25 16.87 -7.59
C TYR A 168 -1.80 17.15 -7.99
N SER A 169 -0.84 16.67 -7.19
CA SER A 169 0.60 16.80 -7.47
C SER A 169 0.99 16.15 -8.81
N PHE A 170 0.38 15.00 -9.12
CA PHE A 170 0.58 14.27 -10.38
C PHE A 170 0.09 15.03 -11.60
N PHE A 171 -1.06 15.69 -11.52
CA PHE A 171 -1.65 16.42 -12.65
C PHE A 171 -1.11 17.85 -12.82
N HIS A 172 -0.66 18.50 -11.74
CA HIS A 172 -0.26 19.91 -11.76
C HIS A 172 1.23 20.13 -12.03
N GLN A 173 2.07 19.12 -11.83
CA GLN A 173 3.48 19.19 -12.22
C GLN A 173 3.69 18.39 -13.50
N ASP A 174 4.18 19.06 -14.55
CA ASP A 174 4.44 18.49 -15.88
C ASP A 174 5.20 17.15 -15.82
N GLY A 175 4.46 16.06 -15.78
CA GLY A 175 4.95 14.70 -15.95
C GLY A 175 5.85 14.17 -14.82
N VAL A 176 5.31 13.18 -14.10
CA VAL A 176 5.94 12.06 -13.36
C VAL A 176 7.38 11.69 -13.75
N VAL A 177 7.74 11.89 -15.01
CA VAL A 177 9.03 11.57 -15.61
C VAL A 177 10.19 12.39 -15.04
N THR A 178 9.95 13.57 -14.45
CA THR A 178 11.01 14.39 -13.86
C THR A 178 11.32 14.06 -12.39
N LEU A 179 10.45 13.33 -11.70
CA LEU A 179 10.55 13.10 -10.25
C LEU A 179 11.55 11.99 -9.87
N PHE A 180 11.87 11.08 -10.80
CA PHE A 180 12.76 9.94 -10.54
C PHE A 180 14.07 9.96 -11.32
N VAL A 181 14.24 10.86 -12.29
CA VAL A 181 15.45 10.93 -13.14
C VAL A 181 16.13 12.30 -13.06
N SER A 182 15.53 13.30 -12.39
CA SER A 182 16.26 14.56 -12.19
C SER A 182 17.41 14.32 -11.22
N PRO A 183 18.66 14.63 -11.61
CA PRO A 183 19.78 14.58 -10.69
C PRO A 183 19.47 15.43 -9.46
N VAL A 184 19.87 14.91 -8.29
CA VAL A 184 19.64 15.47 -6.94
C VAL A 184 20.44 16.76 -6.74
N SER A 185 20.23 17.76 -7.60
CA SER A 185 20.90 19.07 -7.51
C SER A 185 19.92 20.21 -7.25
N SER A 186 18.60 19.96 -7.28
CA SER A 186 17.59 20.95 -6.89
C SER A 186 16.93 20.58 -5.55
N GLU A 187 16.94 21.50 -4.59
CA GLU A 187 16.31 21.35 -3.25
C GLU A 187 14.83 20.94 -3.34
N ASP A 188 14.15 21.32 -4.42
CA ASP A 188 12.75 20.97 -4.68
C ASP A 188 12.51 19.47 -4.89
N SER A 189 13.49 18.73 -5.42
CA SER A 189 13.37 17.28 -5.64
C SER A 189 13.35 16.49 -4.33
N VAL A 190 14.14 16.91 -3.35
CA VAL A 190 14.26 16.28 -2.03
C VAL A 190 12.98 16.43 -1.22
N THR A 191 12.31 17.58 -1.32
CA THR A 191 11.06 17.82 -0.58
C THR A 191 9.92 16.95 -1.11
N LYS A 192 9.87 16.72 -2.43
CA LYS A 192 8.85 15.86 -3.06
C LYS A 192 9.03 14.38 -2.74
N SER A 193 10.27 13.86 -2.74
CA SER A 193 10.50 12.46 -2.39
C SER A 193 10.11 12.16 -0.94
N ARG A 194 10.40 13.08 -0.01
CA ARG A 194 10.00 12.97 1.40
C ARG A 194 8.48 12.89 1.60
N SER A 195 7.68 13.64 0.83
CA SER A 195 6.23 13.60 0.96
C SER A 195 5.62 12.28 0.48
N ILE A 196 6.16 11.70 -0.59
CA ILE A 196 5.75 10.38 -1.09
C ILE A 196 6.11 9.28 -0.09
N ILE A 197 7.33 9.31 0.47
CA ILE A 197 7.74 8.34 1.49
C ILE A 197 6.85 8.47 2.74
N ALA A 198 6.60 9.69 3.22
CA ALA A 198 5.73 9.93 4.36
C ALA A 198 4.31 9.39 4.12
N LEU A 199 3.77 9.58 2.91
CA LEU A 199 2.50 9.01 2.49
C LEU A 199 2.51 7.48 2.56
N LEU A 200 3.51 6.83 1.94
CA LEU A 200 3.62 5.37 1.96
C LEU A 200 3.74 4.82 3.39
N VAL A 201 4.53 5.46 4.25
CA VAL A 201 4.66 5.10 5.67
C VAL A 201 3.31 5.24 6.39
N ALA A 202 2.61 6.36 6.19
CA ALA A 202 1.31 6.61 6.82
C ALA A 202 0.27 5.57 6.41
N THR A 203 0.18 5.24 5.12
CA THR A 203 -0.69 4.18 4.61
C THR A 203 -0.33 2.82 5.20
N ALA A 204 0.95 2.47 5.27
CA ALA A 204 1.41 1.21 5.86
C ALA A 204 1.01 1.09 7.34
N ILE A 205 1.19 2.16 8.12
CA ILE A 205 0.80 2.22 9.55
C ILE A 205 -0.71 2.08 9.70
N SER A 206 -1.49 2.79 8.88
CA SER A 206 -2.96 2.70 8.87
C SER A 206 -3.41 1.26 8.62
N ASN A 207 -2.87 0.62 7.58
CA ASN A 207 -3.20 -0.75 7.18
C ASN A 207 -2.82 -1.77 8.23
N PHE A 208 -1.66 -1.58 8.88
CA PHE A 208 -1.25 -2.42 9.99
C PHE A 208 -2.22 -2.29 11.17
N SER A 209 -2.56 -1.04 11.54
CA SER A 209 -3.44 -0.74 12.67
C SER A 209 -4.85 -1.33 12.46
N THR A 210 -5.42 -1.17 11.27
CA THR A 210 -6.73 -1.74 10.92
C THR A 210 -6.69 -3.27 10.91
N SER A 211 -5.63 -3.88 10.38
CA SER A 211 -5.44 -5.34 10.39
C SER A 211 -5.39 -5.90 11.81
N VAL A 212 -4.65 -5.24 12.72
CA VAL A 212 -4.58 -5.61 14.14
C VAL A 212 -5.94 -5.48 14.82
N LEU A 213 -6.69 -4.40 14.55
CA LEU A 213 -8.04 -4.20 15.10
C LEU A 213 -9.01 -5.29 14.66
N ILE A 214 -8.97 -5.67 13.37
CA ILE A 214 -9.82 -6.73 12.81
C ILE A 214 -9.44 -8.08 13.45
N SER A 215 -8.14 -8.41 13.48
CA SER A 215 -7.64 -9.67 14.04
C SER A 215 -8.00 -9.81 15.53
N THR A 216 -7.81 -8.75 16.31
CA THR A 216 -8.16 -8.72 17.74
C THR A 216 -9.66 -8.94 17.94
N ARG A 217 -10.49 -8.35 17.08
CA ARG A 217 -11.95 -8.51 17.16
C ARG A 217 -12.39 -9.94 16.80
N LEU A 218 -11.78 -10.55 15.78
CA LEU A 218 -12.06 -11.94 15.41
C LEU A 218 -11.66 -12.91 16.53
N LEU A 219 -10.48 -12.71 17.13
CA LEU A 219 -10.04 -13.49 18.29
C LEU A 219 -10.99 -13.34 19.48
N TYR A 220 -11.46 -12.13 19.75
CA TYR A 220 -12.45 -11.88 20.81
C TYR A 220 -13.78 -12.60 20.52
N ALA A 221 -14.26 -12.54 19.27
CA ALA A 221 -15.50 -13.22 18.88
C ALA A 221 -15.38 -14.75 18.99
N HIS A 222 -14.23 -15.31 18.59
CA HIS A 222 -13.96 -16.74 18.71
C HIS A 222 -13.95 -17.22 20.17
N ARG A 223 -13.32 -16.46 21.07
CA ARG A 223 -13.34 -16.80 22.51
C ARG A 223 -14.74 -16.76 23.09
N LEU A 224 -15.50 -15.70 22.77
CA LEU A 224 -16.87 -15.56 23.28
C LEU A 224 -17.82 -16.67 22.79
N LEU A 225 -17.62 -17.16 21.56
CA LEU A 225 -18.41 -18.26 21.00
C LEU A 225 -17.97 -19.64 21.51
N GLY A 226 -16.69 -19.82 21.85
CA GLY A 226 -16.16 -21.09 22.37
C GLY A 226 -16.62 -21.41 23.79
N ASP A 227 -16.97 -20.40 24.57
CA ASP A 227 -17.45 -20.55 25.95
C ASP A 227 -18.98 -20.70 26.05
N ALA A 228 -19.69 -20.80 24.92
CA ALA A 228 -21.14 -21.06 24.92
C ALA A 228 -21.39 -22.56 25.16
N PRO A 229 -22.00 -22.96 26.29
CA PRO A 229 -22.25 -24.36 26.65
C PRO A 229 -23.31 -25.04 25.78
#